data_AF-A0AA39P1V3-F1
#
_entry.id   AF-A0AA39P1V3-F1
#
_cell.length_a   1.000
_cell.length_b   1.000
_cell.length_c   1.000
_cell.angle_alpha   90.00
_cell.angle_beta   90.00
_cell.angle_gamma   90.00
#
_symmetry.space_group_name_H-M   'P 1'
#
loop_
_entity.id
_entity.type
_entity.pdbx_description
1 polymer ?
#
loop_
_entity_poly.entity_id
_entity_poly.type
_entity_poly.pdbx_seq_one_letter_code
_entity_poly.pdbx_strand_id
1 'polypeptide(L)'
;MTNIPRLSIPTCGLLPRTLPWSSSMQDQSSSIPHTHDSDVLGMYHLCISGCDSLETIHHVFVSCPAYRSFRQQATKTLITETSRILDSAEVPLLFCSSFLQVIRRLFEDGPDWPQSLSRFYLGLTPLLPCRTGLPEVKATRLLACIAHIWHTSSIRLAGRIWAEYKRRVRPAPPKKNKNAVAIELPSFLSPILSS
;
A
#
# COMPACT_ATOMS: atom_id res chain seq x y z
N MET A 1 4.70 51.23 11.11
CA MET A 1 3.40 50.58 11.42
C MET A 1 2.77 50.14 10.10
N THR A 2 2.90 48.87 9.75
CA THR A 2 2.23 48.27 8.58
C THR A 2 1.79 46.87 8.97
N ASN A 3 0.48 46.72 9.15
CA ASN A 3 -0.20 45.48 9.49
C ASN A 3 -0.17 44.53 8.28
N ILE A 4 0.37 43.33 8.47
CA ILE A 4 0.25 42.21 7.52
C ILE A 4 -0.90 41.32 8.01
N PRO A 5 -1.96 41.10 7.23
CA PRO A 5 -3.03 40.21 7.65
C PRO A 5 -2.55 38.75 7.61
N ARG A 6 -2.62 38.08 8.77
CA ARG A 6 -2.51 36.62 8.90
C ARG A 6 -3.64 35.97 8.10
N LEU A 7 -3.30 35.28 7.03
CA LEU A 7 -4.19 34.35 6.34
C LEU A 7 -4.30 33.08 7.18
N SER A 8 -5.49 32.89 7.77
CA SER A 8 -5.90 31.67 8.46
C SER A 8 -6.09 30.55 7.44
N ILE A 9 -5.25 29.52 7.52
CA ILE A 9 -5.40 28.27 6.76
C ILE A 9 -6.53 27.46 7.43
N PRO A 10 -7.57 27.02 6.70
CA PRO A 10 -8.54 26.09 7.26
C PRO A 10 -7.92 24.70 7.32
N THR A 11 -7.54 24.29 8.52
CA THR A 11 -7.13 22.92 8.85
C THR A 11 -8.36 22.01 8.76
N CYS A 12 -8.60 21.40 7.61
CA CYS A 12 -9.53 20.28 7.53
C CYS A 12 -8.99 19.13 8.39
N GLY A 13 -9.70 18.84 9.49
CA GLY A 13 -9.30 17.90 10.52
C GLY A 13 -8.96 16.51 9.96
N LEU A 14 -7.69 16.14 10.14
CA LEU A 14 -7.25 14.76 10.10
C LEU A 14 -7.76 14.09 11.38
N LEU A 15 -8.73 13.18 11.25
CA LEU A 15 -9.04 12.21 12.29
C LEU A 15 -7.94 11.13 12.29
N PRO A 16 -7.20 10.92 13.39
CA PRO A 16 -6.38 9.73 13.53
C PRO A 16 -7.27 8.62 14.08
N ARG A 17 -7.84 7.79 13.19
CA ARG A 17 -8.18 6.42 13.59
C ARG A 17 -6.89 5.62 13.49
N THR A 18 -6.20 5.47 14.62
CA THR A 18 -5.12 4.49 14.76
C THR A 18 -5.72 3.11 14.54
N LEU A 19 -5.48 2.55 13.37
CA LEU A 19 -5.82 1.17 13.08
C LEU A 19 -4.75 0.26 13.72
N PRO A 20 -5.13 -0.94 14.22
CA PRO A 20 -4.23 -1.87 14.91
C PRO A 20 -3.09 -2.44 14.04
N TRP A 21 -3.04 -2.11 12.74
CA TRP A 21 -1.98 -2.56 11.83
C TRP A 21 -0.67 -1.73 11.94
N SER A 22 -0.74 -0.49 12.44
CA SER A 22 0.42 0.39 12.66
C SER A 22 1.41 -0.20 13.68
N SER A 23 0.87 -0.75 14.77
CA SER A 23 1.68 -1.28 15.88
C SER A 23 2.53 -2.47 15.47
N SER A 24 2.00 -3.37 14.62
CA SER A 24 2.73 -4.56 14.18
C SER A 24 3.90 -4.25 13.21
N MET A 25 3.91 -3.07 12.57
CA MET A 25 5.05 -2.60 11.77
C MET A 25 6.07 -1.81 12.60
N GLN A 26 5.62 -1.14 13.67
CA GLN A 26 6.50 -0.40 14.59
C GLN A 26 7.29 -1.32 15.53
N ASP A 27 6.76 -2.49 15.88
CA ASP A 27 7.39 -3.45 16.80
C ASP A 27 8.71 -4.08 16.30
N GLN A 28 9.10 -3.88 15.05
CA GLN A 28 10.43 -4.32 14.57
C GLN A 28 11.51 -3.22 14.66
N SER A 29 11.19 -2.05 15.22
CA SER A 29 12.15 -0.93 15.38
C SER A 29 12.72 -0.78 16.80
N SER A 30 12.31 -1.61 17.76
CA SER A 30 12.69 -1.47 19.17
C SER A 30 13.26 -2.75 19.75
N SER A 31 14.55 -3.01 19.51
CA SER A 31 15.43 -3.83 20.35
C SER A 31 16.88 -3.60 19.92
N ILE A 32 17.45 -2.44 20.28
CA ILE A 32 18.91 -2.23 20.19
C ILE A 32 19.44 -2.24 21.63
N PRO A 33 20.19 -3.27 22.07
CA PRO A 33 20.92 -3.20 23.32
C PRO A 33 22.13 -2.28 23.14
N HIS A 34 22.24 -1.26 24.00
CA HIS A 34 23.46 -0.46 24.11
C HIS A 34 24.54 -1.29 24.81
N THR A 35 25.47 -1.82 24.03
CA THR A 35 26.80 -2.22 24.51
C THR A 35 27.83 -1.72 23.51
N HIS A 36 28.74 -0.88 24.01
CA HIS A 36 29.99 -0.53 23.36
C HIS A 36 30.77 -1.82 23.07
N ASP A 37 31.06 -2.11 21.82
CA ASP A 37 32.37 -2.59 21.37
C ASP A 37 32.42 -2.71 19.84
N SER A 38 33.59 -2.42 19.33
CA SER A 38 33.96 -2.22 17.94
C SER A 38 33.80 -3.47 17.08
N ASP A 39 32.75 -3.55 16.24
CA ASP A 39 32.67 -4.31 14.98
C ASP A 39 31.24 -4.29 14.40
N VAL A 40 30.73 -3.10 14.08
CA VAL A 40 29.39 -2.93 13.46
C VAL A 40 29.53 -2.25 12.11
N LEU A 41 30.15 -2.93 11.16
CA LEU A 41 29.69 -2.84 9.76
C LEU A 41 28.32 -3.52 9.76
N GLY A 42 27.32 -2.75 10.19
CA GLY A 42 25.97 -3.23 10.43
C GLY A 42 25.48 -4.02 9.24
N MET A 43 24.92 -5.20 9.49
CA MET A 43 24.24 -6.01 8.49
C MET A 43 23.09 -5.21 7.88
N TYR A 44 23.42 -4.38 6.89
CA TYR A 44 22.44 -3.80 6.01
C TYR A 44 21.92 -4.96 5.17
N HIS A 45 20.79 -5.52 5.58
CA HIS A 45 20.24 -6.68 4.90
C HIS A 45 19.86 -6.22 3.48
N LEU A 46 20.51 -6.79 2.48
CA LEU A 46 20.08 -6.64 1.10
C LEU A 46 18.65 -7.16 0.99
N CYS A 47 17.88 -6.59 0.06
CA CYS A 47 16.50 -7.00 -0.15
C CYS A 47 16.40 -8.51 -0.35
N ILE A 48 15.52 -9.16 0.41
CA ILE A 48 15.27 -10.61 0.34
C ILE A 48 14.80 -11.07 -1.05
N SER A 49 14.33 -10.14 -1.88
CA SER A 49 13.98 -10.41 -3.27
C SER A 49 15.17 -10.34 -4.23
N GLY A 50 16.40 -10.22 -3.72
CA GLY A 50 17.64 -10.22 -4.49
C GLY A 50 17.95 -8.89 -5.16
N CYS A 51 17.63 -7.76 -4.53
CA CYS A 51 17.96 -6.44 -5.06
C CYS A 51 19.28 -5.92 -4.45
N ASP A 52 20.06 -5.16 -5.24
CA ASP A 52 21.29 -4.48 -4.80
C ASP A 52 21.01 -3.23 -3.94
N SER A 53 19.88 -3.21 -3.24
CA SER A 53 19.44 -2.09 -2.41
C SER A 53 19.11 -2.61 -1.02
N LEU A 54 19.28 -1.73 -0.04
CA LEU A 54 18.95 -2.05 1.35
C LEU A 54 17.47 -2.34 1.51
N GLU A 55 17.17 -3.36 2.28
CA GLU A 55 15.81 -3.71 2.66
C GLU A 55 15.24 -2.68 3.63
N THR A 56 14.65 -1.64 3.06
CA THR A 56 13.89 -0.63 3.81
C THR A 56 12.41 -0.78 3.50
N ILE A 57 11.55 -0.30 4.40
CA ILE A 57 10.10 -0.22 4.14
C ILE A 57 9.85 0.52 2.81
N HIS A 58 10.54 1.64 2.60
CA HIS A 58 10.46 2.40 1.36
C HIS A 58 10.82 1.56 0.14
N HIS A 59 11.95 0.84 0.19
CA HIS A 59 12.35 -0.06 -0.89
C HIS A 59 11.26 -1.10 -1.16
N VAL A 60 10.81 -1.85 -0.14
CA VAL A 60 9.82 -2.93 -0.32
C VAL A 60 8.53 -2.41 -0.97
N PHE A 61 7.99 -1.29 -0.50
CA PHE A 61 6.70 -0.80 -1.00
C PHE A 61 6.80 -0.01 -2.31
N VAL A 62 7.84 0.80 -2.48
CA VAL A 62 7.91 1.82 -3.54
C VAL A 62 8.91 1.46 -4.65
N SER A 63 10.12 1.03 -4.31
CA SER A 63 11.21 0.93 -5.29
C SER A 63 11.51 -0.50 -5.75
N CYS A 64 11.19 -1.51 -4.94
CA CYS A 64 11.59 -2.90 -5.14
C CYS A 64 11.02 -3.45 -6.46
N PRO A 65 11.87 -3.91 -7.41
CA PRO A 65 11.43 -4.46 -8.69
C PRO A 65 10.51 -5.68 -8.56
N ALA A 66 10.71 -6.52 -7.54
CA ALA A 66 9.90 -7.72 -7.32
C ALA A 66 8.40 -7.42 -7.12
N TYR A 67 8.07 -6.23 -6.62
CA TYR A 67 6.69 -5.79 -6.38
C TYR A 67 6.19 -4.76 -7.41
N ARG A 68 6.98 -4.45 -8.46
CA ARG A 68 6.61 -3.49 -9.50
C ARG A 68 5.29 -3.86 -10.18
N SER A 69 5.07 -5.13 -10.48
CA SER A 69 3.84 -5.60 -11.13
C SER A 69 2.60 -5.35 -10.26
N PHE A 70 2.71 -5.46 -8.93
CA PHE A 70 1.61 -5.14 -8.02
C PHE A 70 1.28 -3.65 -8.05
N ARG A 71 2.30 -2.78 -8.05
CA ARG A 71 2.12 -1.34 -8.18
C ARG A 71 1.47 -0.98 -9.51
N GLN A 72 1.99 -1.48 -10.62
CA GLN A 72 1.45 -1.25 -11.97
C GLN A 72 -0.01 -1.69 -12.10
N GLN A 73 -0.34 -2.88 -11.58
CA GLN A 73 -1.71 -3.38 -11.60
C GLN A 73 -2.64 -2.50 -10.74
N ALA A 74 -2.20 -2.10 -9.55
CA ALA A 74 -2.97 -1.21 -8.69
C ALA A 74 -3.17 0.18 -9.35
N THR A 75 -2.14 0.75 -9.98
CA THR A 75 -2.24 2.00 -10.75
C THR A 75 -3.28 1.86 -11.87
N LYS A 76 -3.23 0.79 -12.66
CA LYS A 76 -4.20 0.54 -13.74
C LYS A 76 -5.63 0.47 -13.20
N THR A 77 -5.86 -0.31 -12.15
CA THR A 77 -7.18 -0.42 -11.51
C THR A 77 -7.66 0.94 -10.98
N LEU A 78 -6.77 1.71 -10.35
CA LEU A 78 -7.12 3.01 -9.78
C LEU A 78 -7.43 4.07 -10.85
N ILE A 79 -6.74 4.03 -11.99
CA ILE A 79 -7.05 4.86 -13.17
C ILE A 79 -8.47 4.55 -13.64
N THR A 80 -8.83 3.27 -13.82
CA THR A 80 -10.16 2.87 -14.28
C THR A 80 -11.25 3.34 -13.32
N GLU A 81 -11.09 3.09 -12.02
CA GLU A 81 -12.09 3.50 -11.01
C GLU A 81 -12.24 5.02 -10.91
N THR A 82 -11.11 5.75 -10.91
CA THR A 82 -11.17 7.21 -10.82
C THR A 82 -11.76 7.82 -12.08
N SER A 83 -11.42 7.30 -13.27
CA SER A 83 -11.99 7.78 -14.54
C SER A 83 -13.50 7.61 -14.53
N ARG A 84 -14.01 6.44 -14.13
CA ARG A 84 -15.45 6.18 -14.01
C ARG A 84 -16.17 7.20 -13.14
N ILE A 85 -15.55 7.61 -12.03
CA ILE A 85 -16.12 8.59 -11.10
C ILE A 85 -16.12 9.99 -11.69
N LEU A 86 -15.04 10.35 -12.37
CA LEU A 86 -14.92 11.64 -13.05
C LEU A 86 -15.91 11.76 -14.20
N ASP A 87 -16.07 10.70 -15.00
CA ASP A 87 -17.03 10.61 -16.10
C ASP A 87 -18.46 10.73 -15.57
N SER A 88 -18.79 10.01 -14.49
CA SER A 88 -20.12 10.07 -13.85
C SER A 88 -20.43 11.44 -13.24
N ALA A 89 -19.41 12.25 -12.95
CA ALA A 89 -19.54 13.58 -12.39
C ALA A 89 -19.45 14.68 -13.47
N GLU A 90 -19.39 14.32 -14.76
CA GLU A 90 -19.29 15.22 -15.90
C GLU A 90 -18.16 16.25 -15.75
N VAL A 91 -17.01 15.80 -15.21
CA VAL A 91 -15.87 16.66 -14.94
C VAL A 91 -15.18 17.03 -16.26
N PRO A 92 -14.82 18.31 -16.50
CA PRO A 92 -14.12 18.69 -17.72
C PRO A 92 -12.79 17.95 -17.89
N LEU A 93 -12.47 17.56 -19.13
CA LEU A 93 -11.32 16.71 -19.47
C LEU A 93 -9.98 17.22 -18.92
N LEU A 94 -9.78 18.54 -18.88
CA LEU A 94 -8.56 19.15 -18.34
C LEU A 94 -8.36 18.74 -16.88
N PHE A 95 -9.40 18.76 -16.05
CA PHE A 95 -9.33 18.34 -14.66
C PHE A 95 -9.12 16.83 -14.54
N CYS A 96 -9.76 16.04 -15.40
CA CYS A 96 -9.55 14.60 -15.43
C CYS A 96 -8.06 14.28 -15.64
N SER A 97 -7.39 14.98 -16.56
CA SER A 97 -5.98 14.78 -16.84
C SER A 97 -5.08 14.98 -15.62
N SER A 98 -5.37 15.99 -14.78
CA SER A 98 -4.62 16.28 -13.55
C SER A 98 -4.75 15.15 -12.53
N PHE A 99 -5.95 14.63 -12.29
CA PHE A 99 -6.13 13.48 -11.39
C PHE A 99 -5.40 12.24 -11.91
N LEU A 100 -5.53 11.95 -13.21
CA LEU A 100 -4.89 10.79 -13.82
C LEU A 100 -3.36 10.90 -13.79
N GLN A 101 -2.80 12.10 -13.90
CA GLN A 101 -1.37 12.33 -13.78
C GLN A 101 -0.87 11.98 -12.37
N VAL A 102 -1.58 12.42 -11.32
CA VAL A 102 -1.24 12.09 -9.94
C VAL A 102 -1.35 10.57 -9.69
N ILE A 103 -2.41 9.92 -10.19
CA ILE A 103 -2.58 8.46 -10.02
C ILE A 103 -1.44 7.67 -10.64
N ARG A 104 -0.95 8.06 -11.82
CA ARG A 104 0.17 7.39 -12.48
C ARG A 104 1.41 7.32 -11.60
N ARG A 105 1.60 8.29 -10.72
CA ARG A 105 2.73 8.40 -9.79
C ARG A 105 2.35 8.11 -8.34
N LEU A 106 1.13 7.67 -8.07
CA LEU A 106 0.68 7.47 -6.69
C LEU A 106 1.52 6.41 -5.97
N PHE A 107 1.89 5.32 -6.65
CA PHE A 107 2.63 4.24 -6.01
C PHE A 107 4.15 4.31 -6.25
N GLU A 108 4.64 5.44 -6.76
CA GLU A 108 6.04 5.67 -7.14
C GLU A 108 6.52 6.99 -6.55
N ASP A 109 7.81 7.17 -6.34
CA ASP A 109 8.35 8.46 -5.90
C ASP A 109 8.15 9.54 -6.97
N GLY A 110 7.84 10.75 -6.54
CA GLY A 110 7.57 11.85 -7.45
C GLY A 110 7.28 13.17 -6.73
N PRO A 111 7.21 14.27 -7.49
CA PRO A 111 7.01 15.61 -6.94
C PRO A 111 5.64 15.80 -6.26
N ASP A 112 4.67 14.94 -6.56
CA ASP A 112 3.32 15.00 -6.02
C ASP A 112 3.25 14.56 -4.54
N TRP A 113 4.32 13.96 -4.00
CA TRP A 113 4.38 13.45 -2.64
C TRP A 113 5.12 14.38 -1.67
N PRO A 114 4.73 14.42 -0.38
CA PRO A 114 5.52 15.10 0.64
C PRO A 114 6.96 14.57 0.68
N GLN A 115 7.93 15.48 0.65
CA GLN A 115 9.37 15.16 0.63
C GLN A 115 9.82 14.30 -0.58
N SER A 116 9.03 14.26 -1.67
CA SER A 116 9.25 13.36 -2.81
C SER A 116 9.32 11.87 -2.43
N LEU A 117 8.77 11.50 -1.26
CA LEU A 117 8.77 10.15 -0.73
C LEU A 117 7.34 9.63 -0.63
N SER A 118 7.05 8.62 -1.45
CA SER A 118 5.74 8.00 -1.48
C SER A 118 5.51 7.14 -0.26
N ARG A 119 4.56 7.56 0.58
CA ARG A 119 4.21 6.85 1.82
C ARG A 119 2.79 6.27 1.75
N PHE A 120 2.37 5.85 0.56
CA PHE A 120 1.04 5.26 0.32
C PHE A 120 0.77 4.05 1.22
N TYR A 121 1.82 3.32 1.59
CA TYR A 121 1.72 2.17 2.48
C TYR A 121 1.29 2.54 3.91
N LEU A 122 1.39 3.83 4.28
CA LEU A 122 0.82 4.43 5.50
C LEU A 122 -0.63 4.89 5.33
N GLY A 123 -1.25 4.64 4.17
CA GLY A 123 -2.56 5.18 3.81
C GLY A 123 -2.53 6.67 3.48
N LEU A 124 -1.34 7.29 3.39
CA LEU A 124 -1.21 8.67 2.94
C LEU A 124 -1.56 8.75 1.46
N THR A 125 -2.11 9.89 1.05
CA THR A 125 -2.39 10.21 -0.35
C THR A 125 -1.91 11.62 -0.62
N PRO A 126 -1.42 11.92 -1.83
CA PRO A 126 -1.00 13.27 -2.19
C PRO A 126 -2.21 14.20 -2.18
N LEU A 127 -1.94 15.50 -2.08
CA LEU A 127 -2.99 16.50 -2.12
C LEU A 127 -3.72 16.41 -3.46
N LEU A 128 -5.04 16.34 -3.41
CA LEU A 128 -5.85 16.35 -4.61
C LEU A 128 -5.81 17.75 -5.25
N PRO A 129 -5.76 17.85 -6.59
CA PRO A 129 -5.85 19.13 -7.28
C PRO A 129 -7.08 19.93 -6.81
N CYS A 130 -6.84 21.13 -6.28
CA CYS A 130 -7.90 22.00 -5.81
C CYS A 130 -8.71 22.54 -7.00
N ARG A 131 -10.03 22.63 -6.84
CA ARG A 131 -10.95 23.12 -7.87
C ARG A 131 -11.13 24.64 -7.80
N THR A 132 -10.98 25.30 -8.94
CA THR A 132 -11.59 26.60 -9.23
C THR A 132 -12.76 26.40 -10.20
N GLY A 133 -14.00 26.75 -9.80
CA GLY A 133 -15.10 26.95 -10.76
C GLY A 133 -16.27 25.96 -10.80
N LEU A 134 -16.43 25.03 -9.84
CA LEU A 134 -17.63 24.17 -9.77
C LEU A 134 -18.22 24.25 -8.35
N PRO A 135 -19.55 24.08 -8.13
CA PRO A 135 -20.19 24.32 -6.83
C PRO A 135 -19.51 23.55 -5.69
N GLU A 136 -19.25 24.25 -4.59
CA GLU A 136 -18.40 23.82 -3.48
C GLU A 136 -18.84 22.47 -2.89
N VAL A 137 -20.14 22.28 -2.66
CA VAL A 137 -20.69 21.03 -2.09
C VAL A 137 -20.46 19.82 -3.00
N LYS A 138 -20.65 19.98 -4.32
CA LYS A 138 -20.38 18.92 -5.30
C LYS A 138 -18.86 18.66 -5.42
N ALA A 139 -18.02 19.66 -5.18
CA ALA A 139 -16.56 19.53 -5.09
C ALA A 139 -16.15 18.63 -3.95
N THR A 140 -16.61 18.96 -2.76
CA THR A 140 -16.19 18.29 -1.55
C THR A 140 -16.56 16.81 -1.60
N ARG A 141 -17.77 16.48 -2.06
CA ARG A 141 -18.20 15.08 -2.16
C ARG A 141 -17.38 14.29 -3.20
N LEU A 142 -17.12 14.87 -4.36
CA LEU A 142 -16.32 14.23 -5.41
C LEU A 142 -14.88 13.99 -4.92
N LEU A 143 -14.25 15.02 -4.37
CA LEU A 143 -12.88 14.93 -3.83
C LEU A 143 -12.79 13.93 -2.69
N ALA A 144 -13.77 13.91 -1.77
CA ALA A 144 -13.82 12.92 -0.70
C ALA A 144 -13.96 11.48 -1.24
N CYS A 145 -14.77 11.28 -2.28
CA CYS A 145 -14.92 9.99 -2.94
C CYS A 145 -13.61 9.52 -3.59
N ILE A 146 -12.94 10.42 -4.33
CA ILE A 146 -11.64 10.14 -4.96
C ILE A 146 -10.59 9.82 -3.89
N ALA A 147 -10.47 10.66 -2.86
CA ALA A 147 -9.54 10.45 -1.75
C ALA A 147 -9.77 9.10 -1.06
N HIS A 148 -11.03 8.74 -0.82
CA HIS A 148 -11.40 7.47 -0.21
C HIS A 148 -10.94 6.27 -1.06
N ILE A 149 -11.10 6.33 -2.37
CA ILE A 149 -10.71 5.25 -3.28
C ILE A 149 -9.20 5.15 -3.40
N TRP A 150 -8.50 6.28 -3.46
CA TRP A 150 -7.04 6.32 -3.48
C TRP A 150 -6.46 5.74 -2.19
N HIS A 151 -6.99 6.16 -1.04
CA HIS A 151 -6.61 5.63 0.28
C HIS A 151 -6.86 4.12 0.35
N THR A 152 -8.06 3.66 0.01
CA THR A 152 -8.43 2.23 0.06
C THR A 152 -7.54 1.39 -0.86
N SER A 153 -7.24 1.90 -2.06
CA SER A 153 -6.36 1.23 -3.01
C SER A 153 -4.92 1.14 -2.50
N SER A 154 -4.44 2.18 -1.85
CA SER A 154 -3.12 2.22 -1.20
C SER A 154 -3.00 1.17 -0.10
N ILE A 155 -3.99 1.07 0.79
CA ILE A 155 -4.02 0.06 1.86
C ILE A 155 -4.09 -1.36 1.29
N ARG A 156 -4.93 -1.60 0.27
CA ARG A 156 -5.04 -2.92 -0.37
C ARG A 156 -3.72 -3.35 -1.03
N LEU A 157 -3.07 -2.43 -1.74
CA LEU A 157 -1.77 -2.68 -2.36
C LEU A 157 -0.71 -2.99 -1.31
N ALA A 158 -0.63 -2.18 -0.25
CA ALA A 158 0.30 -2.41 0.86
C ALA A 158 0.09 -3.78 1.51
N GLY A 159 -1.16 -4.15 1.80
CA GLY A 159 -1.50 -5.47 2.31
C GLY A 159 -1.06 -6.61 1.39
N ARG A 160 -1.22 -6.45 0.07
CA ARG A 160 -0.79 -7.44 -0.93
C ARG A 160 0.72 -7.59 -0.99
N ILE A 161 1.46 -6.48 -1.05
CA ILE A 161 2.92 -6.47 -1.04
C ILE A 161 3.43 -7.13 0.24
N TRP A 162 2.89 -6.74 1.41
CA TRP A 162 3.30 -7.28 2.70
C TRP A 162 3.01 -8.78 2.83
N ALA A 163 1.87 -9.25 2.33
CA ALA A 163 1.54 -10.68 2.33
C ALA A 163 2.54 -11.48 1.48
N GLU A 164 2.95 -10.97 0.32
CA GLU A 164 3.96 -11.60 -0.54
C GLU A 164 5.35 -11.54 0.09
N TYR A 165 5.74 -10.40 0.64
CA TYR A 165 6.99 -10.24 1.38
C TYR A 165 7.11 -11.28 2.51
N LYS A 166 6.07 -11.41 3.36
CA LYS A 166 6.08 -12.40 4.44
C LYS A 166 6.21 -13.84 3.96
N ARG A 167 5.63 -14.19 2.80
CA ARG A 167 5.80 -15.54 2.21
C ARG A 167 7.24 -15.83 1.81
N ARG A 168 8.02 -14.80 1.45
CA ARG A 168 9.44 -14.94 1.10
C ARG A 168 10.33 -15.00 2.34
N VAL A 169 10.04 -14.18 3.35
CA VAL A 169 10.77 -14.17 4.63
C VAL A 169 10.53 -15.45 5.42
N ARG A 170 9.29 -15.95 5.41
CA ARG A 170 8.89 -17.20 6.08
C ARG A 170 8.26 -18.12 5.05
N PRO A 171 9.08 -18.81 4.22
CA PRO A 171 8.55 -19.80 3.30
C PRO A 171 7.78 -20.84 4.12
N ALA A 172 6.55 -21.15 3.70
CA ALA A 172 5.79 -22.21 4.33
C ALA A 172 6.63 -23.51 4.26
N PRO A 173 6.62 -24.34 5.32
CA PRO A 173 7.31 -25.61 5.26
C PRO A 173 6.79 -26.39 4.03
N PRO A 174 7.68 -27.09 3.29
CA PRO A 174 7.27 -27.85 2.13
C PRO A 174 6.13 -28.78 2.55
N LYS A 175 5.02 -28.75 1.80
CA LYS A 175 3.93 -29.71 2.00
C LYS A 175 4.57 -31.09 1.85
N LYS A 176 4.76 -31.82 2.97
CA LYS A 176 5.05 -33.25 2.91
C LYS A 176 3.99 -33.82 2.00
N ASN A 177 4.39 -34.36 0.85
CA ASN A 177 3.52 -35.19 0.04
C ASN A 177 2.96 -36.23 1.00
N LYS A 178 1.68 -36.07 1.37
CA LYS A 178 0.90 -37.19 1.84
C LYS A 178 0.77 -38.05 0.60
N ASN A 179 1.79 -38.86 0.33
CA ASN A 179 1.54 -40.14 -0.32
C ASN A 179 0.30 -40.67 0.40
N ALA A 180 -0.74 -40.93 -0.37
CA ALA A 180 -2.00 -41.44 0.10
C ALA A 180 -1.69 -42.40 1.25
N VAL A 181 -2.10 -42.03 2.46
CA VAL A 181 -2.29 -43.03 3.50
C VAL A 181 -3.40 -43.86 2.90
N ALA A 182 -3.01 -44.95 2.22
CA ALA A 182 -3.90 -46.05 1.97
C ALA A 182 -4.44 -46.38 3.35
N ILE A 183 -5.67 -45.95 3.60
CA ILE A 183 -6.45 -46.51 4.70
C ILE A 183 -6.61 -47.95 4.24
N GLU A 184 -5.74 -48.85 4.71
CA GLU A 184 -5.99 -50.27 4.58
C GLU A 184 -7.31 -50.50 5.28
N LEU A 185 -8.35 -50.70 4.47
CA LEU A 185 -9.65 -51.07 4.96
C LEU A 185 -9.48 -52.41 5.66
N PRO A 186 -9.81 -52.54 6.95
CA PRO A 186 -9.72 -53.81 7.64
C PRO A 186 -10.48 -54.88 6.84
N SER A 187 -9.85 -56.03 6.64
CA SER A 187 -10.33 -57.12 5.77
C SER A 187 -11.74 -57.63 6.08
N PHE A 188 -12.28 -57.32 7.26
CA PHE A 188 -13.65 -57.68 7.65
C PHE A 188 -14.74 -56.80 7.01
N LEU A 189 -14.40 -55.67 6.38
CA LEU A 189 -15.36 -54.78 5.71
C LEU A 189 -15.54 -55.07 4.22
N SER A 190 -14.70 -55.93 3.64
CA SER A 190 -14.74 -56.30 2.21
C SER A 190 -16.04 -56.97 1.73
N PRO A 191 -16.78 -57.77 2.54
CA PRO A 191 -17.98 -58.45 2.03
C PRO A 191 -19.23 -57.57 1.86
N ILE A 192 -19.27 -56.36 2.43
CA ILE A 192 -20.50 -55.56 2.53
C ILE A 192 -20.80 -54.75 1.25
N LEU A 193 -19.83 -54.62 0.34
CA LEU A 193 -19.96 -53.78 -0.86
C LEU A 193 -20.29 -54.57 -2.14
N SER A 194 -20.59 -55.87 -2.03
CA SER A 194 -20.83 -56.76 -3.17
C SER A 194 -22.26 -57.32 -3.24
N SER A 195 -23.28 -56.53 -2.87
CA SER A 195 -24.69 -56.86 -3.17
C SER A 195 -25.41 -55.70 -3.83
#